data_AF-A0A953IG84-F1
#
_entry.id   AF-A0A953IG84-F1
#
_cell.length_a   1.000
_cell.length_b   1.000
_cell.length_c   1.000
_cell.angle_alpha   90.00
_cell.angle_beta   90.00
_cell.angle_gamma   90.00
#
_symmetry.space_group_name_H-M   'P 1'
#
loop_
_entity.id
_entity.type
_entity.pdbx_description
1 polymer ?
#
loop_
_entity_poly.entity_id
_entity_poly.type
_entity_poly.pdbx_seq_one_letter_code
_entity_poly.pdbx_strand_id
1 'polypeptide(L)'
;AAAAANILVIGRRPPRGDLKERLLGDNAAQIIAGAPCHVLIAGWKSRMWRRRILLAADFAACGGALDIAAQLARLSGVPITLLAAGDASPETRTADAEHAAGLLRLEGCTCDVRLAAEALAPATLGAAQELEADLVILFDQRRKTVDQIVGALDCAVLVVKVGVDLLDIEAAVAKQA
;
A
#
# COMPACT_ATOMS: atom_id res chain seq x y z
N ALA A 1 -25.19 -14.84 5.91
CA ALA A 1 -24.61 -13.50 6.13
C ALA A 1 -23.28 -13.45 5.40
N ALA A 2 -23.10 -12.54 4.45
CA ALA A 2 -21.80 -12.34 3.82
C ALA A 2 -20.84 -11.78 4.87
N ALA A 3 -19.65 -12.36 5.00
CA ALA A 3 -18.63 -11.87 5.92
C ALA A 3 -18.14 -10.50 5.43
N ALA A 4 -18.58 -9.42 6.10
CA ALA A 4 -18.13 -8.06 5.84
C ALA A 4 -16.76 -7.83 6.52
N ALA A 5 -15.72 -8.48 6.00
CA ALA A 5 -14.36 -8.24 6.46
C ALA A 5 -13.80 -6.98 5.79
N ASN A 6 -13.34 -6.01 6.59
CA ASN A 6 -12.70 -4.78 6.08
C ASN A 6 -11.25 -5.03 5.62
N ILE A 7 -10.60 -6.07 6.15
CA ILE A 7 -9.23 -6.46 5.81
C ILE A 7 -9.14 -7.99 5.69
N LEU A 8 -8.59 -8.46 4.58
CA LEU A 8 -8.18 -9.84 4.38
C LEU A 8 -6.68 -9.98 4.67
N VAL A 9 -6.31 -10.84 5.63
CA VAL A 9 -4.90 -11.12 5.93
C VAL A 9 -4.49 -12.43 5.27
N ILE A 10 -3.42 -12.39 4.46
CA ILE A 10 -2.85 -13.57 3.81
C ILE A 10 -1.37 -13.73 4.14
N GLY A 11 -0.95 -14.99 4.28
CA GLY A 11 0.45 -15.34 4.48
C GLY A 11 1.23 -15.47 3.17
N ARG A 12 2.54 -15.21 3.19
CA ARG A 12 3.47 -15.59 2.11
C ARG A 12 4.46 -16.65 2.58
N ARG A 13 4.55 -17.76 1.83
CA ARG A 13 5.48 -18.85 2.10
C ARG A 13 6.94 -18.44 1.82
N PRO A 14 7.92 -19.02 2.54
CA PRO A 14 9.33 -18.83 2.21
C PRO A 14 9.66 -19.38 0.82
N PRO A 15 10.54 -18.70 0.05
CA PRO A 15 11.04 -19.23 -1.20
C PRO A 15 11.88 -20.49 -0.92
N ARG A 16 11.72 -21.53 -1.74
CA ARG A 16 12.40 -22.83 -1.62
C ARG A 16 13.57 -23.01 -2.59
N GLY A 17 14.01 -21.94 -3.25
CA GLY A 17 15.29 -21.88 -3.97
C GLY A 17 15.18 -21.45 -5.43
N ASP A 18 13.99 -21.45 -6.02
CA ASP A 18 13.80 -21.03 -7.41
C ASP A 18 13.46 -19.53 -7.52
N LEU A 19 14.03 -18.84 -8.51
CA LEU A 19 13.91 -17.38 -8.66
C LEU A 19 12.45 -16.95 -8.87
N LYS A 20 11.64 -17.83 -9.49
CA LYS A 20 10.20 -17.66 -9.71
C LYS A 20 9.39 -17.64 -8.40
N GLU A 21 9.90 -18.24 -7.32
CA GLU A 21 9.23 -18.28 -6.01
C GLU A 21 9.45 -17.00 -5.19
N ARG A 22 10.32 -16.09 -5.67
CA ARG A 22 10.43 -14.72 -5.13
C ARG A 22 9.32 -13.81 -5.65
N LEU A 23 8.48 -14.27 -6.57
CA LEU A 23 7.30 -13.54 -7.03
C LEU A 23 6.09 -13.90 -6.18
N LEU A 24 5.13 -12.98 -6.12
CA LEU A 24 3.80 -13.27 -5.59
C LEU A 24 3.18 -14.41 -6.42
N GLY A 25 2.90 -15.57 -5.80
CA GLY A 25 2.31 -16.71 -6.52
C GLY A 25 0.92 -16.37 -7.09
N ASP A 26 0.53 -17.02 -8.20
CA ASP A 26 -0.68 -16.69 -8.96
C ASP A 26 -1.95 -16.61 -8.11
N ASN A 27 -2.12 -17.51 -7.14
CA ASN A 27 -3.27 -17.48 -6.23
C ASN A 27 -3.31 -16.22 -5.37
N ALA A 28 -2.17 -15.79 -4.81
CA ALA A 28 -2.12 -14.58 -4.01
C ALA A 28 -2.38 -13.34 -4.88
N ALA A 29 -1.87 -13.31 -6.11
CA ALA A 29 -2.14 -12.24 -7.05
C ALA A 29 -3.63 -12.16 -7.41
N GLN A 30 -4.29 -13.30 -7.64
CA GLN A 30 -5.73 -13.36 -7.89
C GLN A 30 -6.56 -12.92 -6.67
N ILE A 31 -6.15 -13.32 -5.47
CA ILE A 31 -6.80 -12.88 -4.22
C ILE A 31 -6.68 -11.36 -4.07
N ILE A 32 -5.48 -10.79 -4.22
CA ILE A 32 -5.29 -9.34 -4.13
C ILE A 32 -6.11 -8.63 -5.19
N ALA A 33 -6.14 -9.12 -6.43
CA ALA A 33 -6.90 -8.49 -7.51
C ALA A 33 -8.41 -8.50 -7.24
N GLY A 34 -8.97 -9.65 -6.85
CA GLY A 34 -10.41 -9.86 -6.71
C GLY A 34 -11.01 -9.56 -5.32
N ALA A 35 -10.19 -9.30 -4.30
CA ALA A 35 -10.69 -8.99 -2.97
C ALA A 35 -11.44 -7.64 -2.96
N PRO A 36 -12.69 -7.59 -2.44
CA PRO A 36 -13.46 -6.35 -2.31
C PRO A 36 -13.04 -5.50 -1.09
N CYS A 37 -12.02 -5.96 -0.35
CA CYS A 37 -11.52 -5.34 0.87
C CYS A 37 -10.00 -5.14 0.78
N HIS A 38 -9.43 -4.39 1.73
CA HIS A 38 -7.98 -4.22 1.79
C HIS A 38 -7.29 -5.56 2.06
N VAL A 39 -6.10 -5.77 1.52
CA VAL A 39 -5.37 -7.04 1.68
C VAL A 39 -4.05 -6.79 2.37
N LEU A 40 -3.87 -7.37 3.56
CA LEU A 40 -2.60 -7.37 4.28
C LEU A 40 -1.85 -8.66 3.96
N ILE A 41 -0.68 -8.53 3.35
CA ILE A 41 0.22 -9.64 3.06
C ILE A 41 1.31 -9.65 4.14
N ALA A 42 1.30 -10.71 4.96
CA ALA A 42 2.32 -10.95 5.98
C ALA A 42 3.19 -12.14 5.57
N GLY A 43 4.42 -11.87 5.15
CA GLY A 43 5.40 -12.92 4.88
C GLY A 43 5.92 -13.58 6.15
N TRP A 44 6.58 -14.72 5.99
CA TRP A 44 7.20 -15.47 7.09
C TRP A 44 8.27 -14.71 7.89
N LYS A 45 8.85 -13.64 7.32
CA LYS A 45 9.76 -12.72 8.02
C LYS A 45 9.07 -11.45 8.55
N SER A 46 7.81 -11.22 8.20
CA SER A 46 7.10 -10.02 8.60
C SER A 46 6.89 -10.02 10.11
N ARG A 47 7.07 -8.84 10.71
CA ARG A 47 6.87 -8.59 12.13
C ARG A 47 5.81 -7.52 12.29
N MET A 48 5.25 -7.42 13.50
CA MET A 48 4.41 -6.27 13.83
C MET A 48 5.22 -4.99 13.66
N TRP A 49 4.66 -3.99 13.00
CA TRP A 49 5.35 -2.73 12.79
C TRP A 49 5.61 -2.01 14.12
N ARG A 50 6.87 -1.58 14.28
CA ARG A 50 7.35 -0.87 15.47
C ARG A 50 8.27 0.30 15.12
N ARG A 51 8.77 0.36 13.89
CA ARG A 51 9.73 1.37 13.44
C ARG A 51 9.09 2.44 12.57
N ARG A 52 8.44 2.03 11.46
CA ARG A 52 7.92 2.97 10.46
C ARG A 52 6.90 2.33 9.54
N ILE A 53 5.90 3.12 9.16
CA ILE A 53 4.99 2.86 8.06
C ILE A 53 5.46 3.66 6.84
N LEU A 54 5.64 3.00 5.70
CA LEU A 54 5.92 3.65 4.42
C LEU A 54 4.67 3.61 3.55
N LEU A 55 4.09 4.76 3.22
CA LEU A 55 3.01 4.85 2.24
C LEU A 55 3.58 5.34 0.91
N ALA A 56 3.49 4.53 -0.14
CA ALA A 56 4.03 4.84 -1.45
C ALA A 56 2.90 5.03 -2.47
N ALA A 57 2.78 6.24 -3.03
CA ALA A 57 1.74 6.63 -3.98
C ALA A 57 2.13 7.90 -4.76
N ASP A 58 1.27 8.35 -5.66
CA ASP A 58 1.34 9.67 -6.32
C ASP A 58 0.59 10.78 -5.55
N PHE A 59 -0.15 10.40 -4.51
CA PHE A 59 -0.90 11.24 -3.56
C PHE A 59 -2.05 12.10 -4.13
N ALA A 60 -2.32 12.08 -5.43
CA ALA A 60 -3.38 12.88 -6.04
C ALA A 60 -4.80 12.52 -5.55
N ALA A 61 -5.06 11.24 -5.23
CA ALA A 61 -6.38 10.74 -4.82
C ALA A 61 -6.32 9.68 -3.70
N CYS A 62 -5.44 9.88 -2.71
CA CYS A 62 -5.07 8.86 -1.73
C CYS A 62 -5.83 8.89 -0.39
N GLY A 63 -6.96 9.60 -0.29
CA GLY A 63 -7.66 9.88 0.98
C GLY A 63 -7.89 8.64 1.85
N GLY A 64 -8.51 7.59 1.32
CA GLY A 64 -8.75 6.36 2.09
C GLY A 64 -7.49 5.64 2.56
N ALA A 65 -6.37 5.75 1.82
CA ALA A 65 -5.09 5.19 2.25
C ALA A 65 -4.41 6.04 3.34
N LEU A 66 -4.57 7.37 3.30
CA LEU A 66 -4.10 8.26 4.36
C LEU A 66 -4.84 7.98 5.66
N ASP A 67 -6.17 7.83 5.62
CA ASP A 67 -6.99 7.52 6.81
C ASP A 67 -6.54 6.21 7.47
N ILE A 68 -6.31 5.17 6.67
CA ILE A 68 -5.81 3.89 7.15
C ILE A 68 -4.41 4.03 7.72
N ALA A 69 -3.50 4.72 7.03
CA ALA A 69 -2.15 4.95 7.49
C ALA A 69 -2.13 5.69 8.84
N ALA A 70 -2.95 6.74 8.98
CA ALA A 70 -3.07 7.52 10.21
C ALA A 70 -3.60 6.68 11.37
N GLN A 71 -4.66 5.89 11.15
CA GLN A 71 -5.19 4.99 12.16
C GLN A 71 -4.14 3.98 12.63
N LEU A 72 -3.44 3.34 11.69
CA LEU A 72 -2.39 2.37 12.01
C LEU A 72 -1.22 3.02 12.76
N ALA A 73 -0.76 4.19 12.32
CA ALA A 73 0.31 4.94 12.96
C ALA A 73 -0.04 5.34 14.38
N ARG A 74 -1.24 5.89 14.61
CA ARG A 74 -1.70 6.29 15.95
C ARG A 74 -1.86 5.12 16.90
N LEU A 75 -2.39 3.99 16.42
CA LEU A 75 -2.55 2.79 17.23
C LEU A 75 -1.22 2.12 17.60
N SER A 76 -0.21 2.26 16.76
CA SER A 76 1.10 1.61 16.95
C SER A 76 2.21 2.55 17.44
N GLY A 77 1.97 3.86 17.46
CA GLY A 77 2.93 4.87 17.88
C GLY A 77 4.14 4.99 16.96
N VAL A 78 4.00 4.65 15.67
CA VAL A 78 5.11 4.68 14.70
C VAL A 78 4.97 5.84 13.71
N PRO A 79 6.07 6.45 13.26
CA PRO A 79 6.04 7.49 12.23
C PRO A 79 5.62 6.94 10.86
N ILE A 80 5.06 7.83 10.05
CA ILE A 80 4.74 7.61 8.64
C ILE A 80 5.80 8.30 7.77
N THR A 81 6.22 7.66 6.70
CA THR A 81 6.88 8.33 5.57
C THR A 81 6.03 8.21 4.32
N LEU A 82 5.75 9.34 3.70
CA LEU A 82 5.12 9.42 2.39
C LEU A 82 6.21 9.37 1.31
N LEU A 83 6.18 8.35 0.46
CA LEU A 83 7.07 8.24 -0.69
C LEU A 83 6.31 8.60 -1.96
N ALA A 84 6.59 9.80 -2.48
CA ALA A 84 5.97 10.30 -3.69
C ALA A 84 6.79 9.88 -4.92
N ALA A 85 6.24 8.96 -5.71
CA ALA A 85 6.86 8.49 -6.95
C ALA A 85 5.78 8.27 -8.01
N GLY A 86 6.09 8.55 -9.27
CA GLY A 86 5.12 8.46 -10.36
C GLY A 86 5.44 9.42 -11.50
N ASP A 87 4.54 9.51 -12.45
CA ASP A 87 4.75 10.20 -13.73
C ASP A 87 4.40 11.70 -13.67
N ALA A 88 3.77 12.17 -12.58
CA ALA A 88 3.46 13.59 -12.38
C ALA A 88 4.74 14.44 -12.24
N SER A 89 4.63 15.73 -12.58
CA SER A 89 5.77 16.64 -12.50
C SER A 89 6.32 16.72 -11.06
N PRO A 90 7.62 17.01 -10.88
CA PRO A 90 8.21 17.13 -9.55
C PRO A 90 7.47 18.12 -8.65
N GLU A 91 7.00 19.25 -9.19
CA GLU A 91 6.25 20.28 -8.47
C GLU A 91 4.90 19.75 -7.98
N THR A 92 4.13 19.10 -8.86
CA THR A 92 2.84 18.50 -8.51
C THR A 92 3.01 17.42 -7.45
N ARG A 93 3.98 16.52 -7.63
CA ARG A 93 4.25 15.45 -6.65
C ARG A 93 4.65 16.00 -5.29
N THR A 94 5.42 17.09 -5.27
CA THR A 94 5.79 17.77 -4.02
C THR A 94 4.57 18.38 -3.35
N ALA A 95 3.73 19.09 -4.10
CA ALA A 95 2.53 19.73 -3.58
C ALA A 95 1.54 18.71 -3.01
N ASP A 96 1.25 17.63 -3.75
CA ASP A 96 0.31 16.59 -3.33
C ASP A 96 0.83 15.84 -2.09
N ALA A 97 2.13 15.50 -2.06
CA ALA A 97 2.73 14.81 -0.93
C ALA A 97 2.81 15.68 0.34
N GLU A 98 3.15 16.97 0.20
CA GLU A 98 3.14 17.90 1.35
C GLU A 98 1.72 18.18 1.84
N HIS A 99 0.75 18.25 0.94
CA HIS A 99 -0.66 18.36 1.33
C HIS A 99 -1.10 17.14 2.14
N ALA A 100 -0.82 15.92 1.63
CA ALA A 100 -1.10 14.67 2.33
C ALA A 100 -0.38 14.58 3.69
N ALA A 101 0.89 15.00 3.77
CA ALA A 101 1.62 15.05 5.03
C ALA A 101 1.02 16.05 6.03
N GLY A 102 0.55 17.19 5.54
CA GLY A 102 -0.19 18.18 6.33
C GLY A 102 -1.44 17.56 6.98
N LEU A 103 -2.24 16.81 6.22
CA LEU A 103 -3.41 16.11 6.73
C LEU A 103 -3.04 15.10 7.83
N LEU A 104 -2.03 14.27 7.60
CA LEU A 104 -1.56 13.30 8.60
C LEU A 104 -1.05 13.97 9.89
N ARG A 105 -0.35 15.10 9.76
CA ARG A 105 0.13 15.88 10.92
C ARG A 105 -1.03 16.49 11.70
N LEU A 106 -2.08 16.97 11.02
CA LEU A 106 -3.31 17.46 11.67
C LEU A 106 -4.04 16.35 12.44
N GLU A 107 -3.96 15.11 11.98
CA GLU A 107 -4.46 13.94 12.72
C GLU A 107 -3.56 13.49 13.89
N GLY A 108 -2.44 14.18 14.11
CA GLY A 108 -1.50 13.89 15.20
C GLY A 108 -0.46 12.81 14.87
N CYS A 109 -0.24 12.50 13.59
CA CYS A 109 0.81 11.58 13.17
C CYS A 109 2.14 12.31 12.98
N THR A 110 3.25 11.66 13.35
CA THR A 110 4.59 12.07 12.90
C THR A 110 4.76 11.64 11.44
N CYS A 111 4.95 12.61 10.54
CA CYS A 111 4.99 12.35 9.10
C CYS A 111 6.07 13.15 8.38
N ASP A 112 6.88 12.44 7.59
CA ASP A 112 7.90 12.99 6.70
C ASP A 112 7.58 12.66 5.24
N VAL A 113 8.07 13.48 4.31
CA VAL A 113 7.91 13.28 2.86
C VAL A 113 9.25 12.93 2.23
N ARG A 114 9.24 11.98 1.29
CA ARG A 114 10.35 11.68 0.39
C ARG A 114 9.88 11.66 -1.05
N LEU A 115 10.60 12.37 -1.91
CA LEU A 115 10.38 12.37 -3.35
C LEU A 115 11.35 11.38 -3.99
N ALA A 116 10.86 10.54 -4.90
CA ALA A 116 11.71 9.68 -5.71
C ALA A 116 11.75 10.14 -7.16
N ALA A 117 12.91 10.09 -7.81
CA ALA A 117 13.01 10.29 -9.25
C ALA A 117 12.65 9.01 -10.04
N GLU A 118 12.73 7.85 -9.38
CA GLU A 118 12.50 6.54 -9.97
C GLU A 118 11.02 6.17 -10.04
N ALA A 119 10.73 5.10 -10.79
CA ALA A 119 9.41 4.48 -10.78
C ALA A 119 9.05 3.95 -9.38
N LEU A 120 7.74 3.86 -9.09
CA LEU A 120 7.25 3.56 -7.75
C LEU A 120 7.78 2.25 -7.16
N ALA A 121 7.84 1.16 -7.94
CA ALA A 121 8.32 -0.13 -7.43
C ALA A 121 9.78 -0.07 -6.92
N PRO A 122 10.79 0.28 -7.75
CA PRO A 122 12.17 0.35 -7.28
C PRO A 122 12.36 1.40 -6.16
N ALA A 123 11.70 2.56 -6.27
CA ALA A 123 11.72 3.57 -5.22
C ALA A 123 11.19 3.05 -3.88
N THR A 124 10.08 2.30 -3.90
CA THR A 124 9.48 1.74 -2.69
C THR A 124 10.38 0.69 -2.06
N LEU A 125 11.00 -0.17 -2.88
CA LEU A 125 11.94 -1.19 -2.39
C LEU A 125 13.15 -0.56 -1.73
N GLY A 126 13.76 0.43 -2.38
CA GLY A 126 14.90 1.18 -1.83
C GLY A 126 14.54 1.89 -0.53
N ALA A 127 13.46 2.68 -0.54
CA ALA A 127 13.02 3.43 0.64
C ALA A 127 12.63 2.52 1.80
N ALA A 128 11.94 1.39 1.54
CA ALA A 128 11.56 0.45 2.59
C ALA A 128 12.79 -0.16 3.27
N GLN A 129 13.85 -0.46 2.50
CA GLN A 129 15.09 -0.98 3.04
C GLN A 129 15.89 0.09 3.81
N GLU A 130 16.06 1.28 3.22
CA GLU A 130 16.80 2.39 3.83
C GLU A 130 16.17 2.89 5.14
N LEU A 131 14.84 2.96 5.16
CA LEU A 131 14.09 3.47 6.30
C LEU A 131 13.70 2.38 7.31
N GLU A 132 14.08 1.14 7.03
CA GLU A 132 13.70 -0.04 7.81
C GLU A 132 12.18 -0.11 8.06
N ALA A 133 11.40 0.08 6.99
CA ALA A 133 9.95 0.06 7.07
C ALA A 133 9.45 -1.35 7.42
N ASP A 134 8.65 -1.44 8.48
CA ASP A 134 8.07 -2.71 8.93
C ASP A 134 6.68 -2.96 8.28
N LEU A 135 6.06 -1.90 7.77
CA LEU A 135 4.83 -1.94 6.99
C LEU A 135 4.96 -1.02 5.79
N VAL A 136 4.66 -1.56 4.60
CA VAL A 136 4.48 -0.77 3.38
C VAL A 136 3.00 -0.75 3.02
N ILE A 137 2.45 0.44 2.78
CA ILE A 137 1.10 0.65 2.30
C ILE A 137 1.18 1.04 0.83
N LEU A 138 0.43 0.33 -0.01
CA LEU A 138 0.27 0.59 -1.43
C LEU A 138 -1.18 0.96 -1.69
N PHE A 139 -1.39 2.02 -2.47
CA PHE A 139 -2.72 2.49 -2.86
C PHE A 139 -2.84 2.56 -4.37
N ASP A 140 -3.95 2.02 -4.89
CA ASP A 140 -4.32 2.05 -6.31
C ASP A 140 -3.18 1.69 -7.29
N GLN A 141 -2.48 0.60 -6.97
CA GLN A 141 -1.33 0.18 -7.76
C GLN A 141 -1.65 -0.92 -8.76
N ARG A 142 -1.06 -0.81 -9.96
CA ARG A 142 -1.10 -1.86 -10.98
C ARG A 142 -0.58 -3.17 -10.41
N ARG A 143 -1.23 -4.28 -10.76
CA ARG A 143 -0.86 -5.64 -10.32
C ARG A 143 0.64 -5.91 -10.40
N LYS A 144 1.29 -5.55 -11.52
CA LYS A 144 2.74 -5.75 -11.71
C LYS A 144 3.58 -5.07 -10.62
N THR A 145 3.22 -3.85 -10.23
CA THR A 145 3.91 -3.09 -9.17
C THR A 145 3.72 -3.77 -7.82
N VAL A 146 2.49 -4.19 -7.49
CA VAL A 146 2.20 -4.91 -6.26
C VAL A 146 2.97 -6.24 -6.20
N ASP A 147 2.93 -7.03 -7.27
CA ASP A 147 3.61 -8.33 -7.35
C ASP A 147 5.13 -8.19 -7.14
N GLN A 148 5.74 -7.14 -7.72
CA GLN A 148 7.16 -6.83 -7.53
C GLN A 148 7.49 -6.45 -6.08
N ILE A 149 6.71 -5.55 -5.49
CA ILE A 149 6.96 -5.05 -4.14
C ILE A 149 6.77 -6.18 -3.11
N VAL A 150 5.63 -6.88 -3.17
CA VAL A 150 5.30 -7.95 -2.21
C VAL A 150 6.24 -9.15 -2.35
N GLY A 151 6.70 -9.44 -3.57
CA GLY A 151 7.66 -10.53 -3.81
C GLY A 151 9.04 -10.25 -3.22
N ALA A 152 9.49 -8.99 -3.27
CA ALA A 152 10.83 -8.61 -2.84
C ALA A 152 10.93 -8.22 -1.35
N LEU A 153 9.88 -7.69 -0.74
CA LEU A 153 9.92 -7.23 0.65
C LEU A 153 9.79 -8.39 1.66
N ASP A 154 10.53 -8.24 2.75
CA ASP A 154 10.46 -9.11 3.93
C ASP A 154 9.41 -8.61 4.96
N CYS A 155 9.10 -7.32 4.93
CA CYS A 155 8.10 -6.68 5.80
C CYS A 155 6.66 -6.87 5.30
N ALA A 156 5.68 -6.49 6.11
CA ALA A 156 4.27 -6.62 5.74
C ALA A 156 3.92 -5.59 4.66
N VAL A 157 3.02 -5.95 3.74
CA VAL A 157 2.50 -5.04 2.72
C VAL A 157 0.99 -4.99 2.80
N LEU A 158 0.43 -3.80 2.96
CA LEU A 158 -1.01 -3.55 2.93
C LEU A 158 -1.39 -2.93 1.59
N VAL A 159 -2.23 -3.63 0.83
CA VAL A 159 -2.82 -3.10 -0.40
C VAL A 159 -4.17 -2.51 -0.07
N VAL A 160 -4.25 -1.17 -0.10
CA VAL A 160 -5.48 -0.43 0.12
C VAL A 160 -6.25 -0.35 -1.18
N LYS A 161 -7.39 -1.06 -1.21
CA LYS A 161 -8.41 -0.93 -2.24
C LYS A 161 -9.19 0.39 -2.09
N VAL A 162 -9.44 1.06 -3.20
CA VAL A 162 -10.50 2.06 -3.30
C VAL A 162 -11.80 1.32 -3.04
N GLY A 163 -12.64 1.84 -2.13
CA GLY A 163 -13.96 1.27 -1.90
C GLY A 163 -14.68 1.17 -3.24
N VAL A 164 -15.32 0.03 -3.48
CA VAL A 164 -16.34 -0.07 -4.52
C VAL A 164 -17.49 0.81 -4.04
N ASP A 165 -17.39 2.13 -4.26
CA ASP A 165 -18.50 3.04 -4.03
C ASP A 165 -19.66 2.58 -4.92
N LEU A 166 -20.89 2.82 -4.46
CA LEU A 166 -22.15 2.40 -5.09
C LEU A 166 -22.24 2.64 -6.61
N LEU A 167 -21.38 3.50 -7.16
CA LEU A 167 -21.21 3.76 -8.59
C LEU A 167 -20.92 2.51 -9.43
N ASP A 168 -20.17 1.54 -8.90
CA ASP A 168 -19.92 0.27 -9.63
C ASP A 168 -21.14 -0.66 -9.60
N ILE A 169 -21.99 -0.55 -8.58
CA ILE A 169 -23.28 -1.27 -8.52
C ILE A 169 -24.23 -0.68 -9.57
N GLU A 170 -24.29 0.65 -9.68
CA GLU A 170 -25.10 1.32 -10.71
C GLU A 170 -24.60 1.03 -12.13
N ALA A 171 -23.27 1.04 -12.35
CA ALA A 171 -22.68 0.71 -13.64
C ALA A 171 -22.84 -0.77 -14.03
N ALA A 172 -22.84 -1.68 -13.05
CA ALA A 172 -23.11 -3.11 -13.28
C ALA A 172 -24.59 -3.38 -13.59
N VAL A 173 -25.52 -2.65 -12.94
CA VAL A 173 -26.96 -2.73 -13.20
C VAL A 173 -27.31 -2.16 -14.58
N ALA A 174 -26.68 -1.06 -14.99
CA ALA A 174 -26.88 -0.47 -16.31
C ALA A 174 -26.40 -1.34 -17.49
N LYS A 175 -25.50 -2.30 -17.24
CA LYS A 175 -25.05 -3.28 -18.25
C LYS A 175 -25.94 -4.52 -18.37
N GLN A 176 -26.92 -4.68 -17.48
CA GLN A 176 -27.87 -5.81 -17.47
C GLN A 176 -29.29 -5.42 -17.90
N ALA A 177 -29.53 -4.14 -18.21
CA ALA A 177 -30.75 -3.62 -18.82
C ALA A 177 -30.56 -3.43 -20.34
#